data_AF-A0A3A1NDC8-F1
#
_entry.id   AF-A0A3A1NDC8-F1
#
_cell.length_a   1.000
_cell.length_b   1.000
_cell.length_c   1.000
_cell.angle_alpha   90.00
_cell.angle_beta   90.00
_cell.angle_gamma   90.00
#
_symmetry.space_group_name_H-M   'P 1'
#
loop_
_entity.id
_entity.type
_entity.pdbx_description
1 polymer ?
#
loop_
_entity_poly.entity_id
_entity_poly.type
_entity_poly.pdbx_seq_one_letter_code
_entity_poly.pdbx_strand_id
1 'polypeptide(L)'
;MFLLFSGIAFSQTTVTLQDQCNCEVLKGTDVSSSGAITPTGADLGDIYVNTNTGTIYFWDGNSWELTASDDQQLTGFTFNDVTNILSLSLEDGGNVNVDLSSLSDVLADSNTTVTSFDIDGTNTNLVITDSDANSYAVALADLAALINTDNQTLNEVLVQGNDAGGSAITNLANPTVAQDAATKAYVDSVSDDDITGASLHGPSNVLTISEGTTDVTVDLS
;
A
#
# COMPACT_ATOMS: atom_id res chain seq x y z
N MET A 1 -74.54 95.40 -15.70
CA MET A 1 -73.86 94.65 -14.61
C MET A 1 -73.62 93.25 -15.12
N PHE A 2 -72.35 92.88 -15.26
CA PHE A 2 -71.88 91.57 -15.69
C PHE A 2 -72.00 90.62 -14.49
N LEU A 3 -72.64 89.45 -14.64
CA LEU A 3 -72.58 88.37 -13.66
C LEU A 3 -72.18 87.09 -14.40
N LEU A 4 -70.87 86.83 -14.40
CA LEU A 4 -70.25 85.57 -14.80
C LEU A 4 -70.58 84.52 -13.74
N PHE A 5 -71.38 83.51 -14.10
CA PHE A 5 -71.51 82.30 -13.30
C PHE A 5 -70.50 81.27 -13.80
N SER A 6 -69.44 81.04 -13.03
CA SER A 6 -68.51 79.94 -13.23
C SER A 6 -69.19 78.64 -12.81
N GLY A 7 -69.76 77.92 -13.76
CA GLY A 7 -70.23 76.56 -13.55
C GLY A 7 -69.02 75.62 -13.42
N ILE A 8 -68.80 75.07 -12.24
CA ILE A 8 -67.91 73.92 -12.06
C ILE A 8 -68.60 72.73 -12.73
N ALA A 9 -68.08 72.29 -13.88
CA ALA A 9 -68.50 71.04 -14.51
C ALA A 9 -67.80 69.88 -13.79
N PHE A 10 -68.55 69.08 -13.04
CA PHE A 10 -68.07 67.78 -12.59
C PHE A 10 -68.19 66.81 -13.77
N SER A 11 -67.06 66.47 -14.40
CA SER A 11 -67.01 65.32 -15.29
C SER A 11 -66.97 64.07 -14.41
N GLN A 12 -68.11 63.41 -14.24
CA GLN A 12 -68.17 62.10 -13.59
C GLN A 12 -67.78 61.04 -14.61
N THR A 13 -66.56 60.51 -14.50
CA THR A 13 -66.20 59.26 -15.19
C THR A 13 -66.90 58.12 -14.47
N THR A 14 -68.05 57.66 -14.98
CA THR A 14 -68.65 56.40 -14.53
C THR A 14 -67.86 55.29 -15.17
N VAL A 15 -66.95 54.68 -14.41
CA VAL A 15 -66.25 53.47 -14.87
C VAL A 15 -67.17 52.29 -14.60
N THR A 16 -67.75 51.70 -15.64
CA THR A 16 -68.60 50.51 -15.45
C THR A 16 -67.71 49.32 -15.09
N LEU A 17 -68.21 48.34 -14.34
CA LEU A 17 -67.42 47.13 -13.99
C LEU A 17 -66.92 46.38 -15.23
N GLN A 18 -67.63 46.51 -16.36
CA GLN A 18 -67.24 45.95 -17.66
C GLN A 18 -65.98 46.64 -18.23
N ASP A 19 -65.70 47.88 -17.81
CA ASP A 19 -64.54 48.68 -18.24
C ASP A 19 -63.33 48.54 -17.28
N GLN A 20 -63.44 47.79 -16.17
CA GLN A 20 -62.42 47.78 -15.11
C GLN A 20 -61.48 46.57 -15.10
N CYS A 21 -61.69 45.55 -15.93
CA CYS A 21 -60.71 44.51 -16.28
C CYS A 21 -61.45 43.50 -17.14
N ASN A 22 -61.24 43.54 -18.45
CA ASN A 22 -61.70 42.50 -19.38
C ASN A 22 -60.82 41.24 -19.23
N CYS A 23 -60.53 40.80 -18.01
CA CYS A 23 -59.67 39.64 -17.76
C CYS A 23 -60.41 38.38 -18.20
N GLU A 24 -60.17 37.95 -19.43
CA GLU A 24 -60.70 36.71 -19.97
C GLU A 24 -59.87 35.53 -19.45
N VAL A 25 -60.53 34.40 -19.19
CA VAL A 25 -59.85 33.14 -18.87
C VAL A 25 -59.86 32.26 -20.11
N LEU A 26 -58.70 32.16 -20.75
CA LEU A 26 -58.44 31.28 -21.87
C LEU A 26 -57.96 29.91 -21.38
N LYS A 27 -58.10 28.88 -22.20
CA LYS A 27 -57.63 27.52 -21.90
C LYS A 27 -57.28 26.76 -23.16
N GLY A 28 -56.29 25.89 -23.08
CA GLY A 28 -55.87 25.03 -24.19
C GLY A 28 -54.43 24.56 -24.01
N THR A 29 -53.73 24.26 -25.10
CA THR A 29 -52.34 23.77 -25.05
C THR A 29 -51.32 24.72 -25.68
N ASP A 30 -51.77 25.83 -26.25
CA ASP A 30 -50.97 26.76 -27.05
C ASP A 30 -49.92 27.54 -26.24
N VAL A 31 -50.19 27.85 -24.97
CA VAL A 31 -49.20 28.41 -24.03
C VAL A 31 -48.58 27.29 -23.21
N SER A 32 -47.33 26.94 -23.47
CA SER A 32 -46.59 25.89 -22.75
C SER A 32 -45.31 26.36 -22.05
N SER A 33 -44.99 27.64 -22.11
CA SER A 33 -43.81 28.25 -21.47
C SER A 33 -44.01 29.76 -21.32
N SER A 34 -43.30 30.37 -20.36
CA SER A 34 -43.19 31.84 -20.26
C SER A 34 -42.66 32.44 -21.57
N GLY A 35 -43.06 33.67 -21.89
CA GLY A 35 -42.67 34.36 -23.12
C GLY A 35 -43.46 33.95 -24.37
N ALA A 36 -44.47 33.08 -24.26
CA ALA A 36 -45.28 32.70 -25.41
C ALA A 36 -46.16 33.86 -25.87
N ILE A 37 -46.37 33.99 -27.19
CA ILE A 37 -47.18 35.08 -27.78
C ILE A 37 -48.47 34.58 -28.45
N THR A 38 -48.73 33.28 -28.37
CA THR A 38 -49.94 32.63 -28.89
C THR A 38 -50.67 31.97 -27.72
N PRO A 39 -52.00 32.11 -27.60
CA PRO A 39 -52.91 32.79 -28.52
C PRO A 39 -52.72 34.31 -28.53
N THR A 40 -52.89 34.92 -29.70
CA THR A 40 -52.82 36.39 -29.89
C THR A 40 -54.16 37.03 -29.53
N GLY A 41 -54.14 38.32 -29.18
CA GLY A 41 -55.35 39.10 -28.92
C GLY A 41 -55.81 39.06 -27.46
N ALA A 42 -54.93 38.64 -26.55
CA ALA A 42 -55.14 38.77 -25.12
C ALA A 42 -54.98 40.23 -24.67
N ASP A 43 -55.82 40.61 -23.71
CA ASP A 43 -55.74 41.89 -23.01
C ASP A 43 -54.81 41.78 -21.78
N LEU A 44 -54.20 42.91 -21.38
CA LEU A 44 -53.33 42.96 -20.21
C LEU A 44 -54.04 42.39 -18.97
N GLY A 45 -53.45 41.36 -18.36
CA GLY A 45 -53.98 40.68 -17.19
C GLY A 45 -54.90 39.49 -17.48
N ASP A 46 -55.10 39.11 -18.75
CA ASP A 46 -55.79 37.86 -19.10
C ASP A 46 -55.08 36.65 -18.49
N ILE A 47 -55.86 35.60 -18.21
CA ILE A 47 -55.35 34.35 -17.63
C ILE A 47 -55.47 33.23 -18.65
N TYR A 48 -54.44 32.40 -18.78
CA TYR A 48 -54.45 31.21 -19.61
C TYR A 48 -54.18 29.97 -18.78
N VAL A 49 -55.04 28.96 -18.87
CA VAL A 49 -54.85 27.66 -18.23
C VAL A 49 -54.40 26.63 -19.25
N ASN A 50 -53.17 26.13 -19.12
CA ASN A 50 -52.70 25.01 -19.94
C ASN A 50 -53.41 23.73 -19.52
N THR A 51 -54.19 23.12 -20.41
CA THR A 51 -55.01 21.95 -20.07
C THR A 51 -54.23 20.64 -20.01
N ASN A 52 -52.99 20.60 -20.49
CA ASN A 52 -52.11 19.44 -20.39
C ASN A 52 -51.32 19.44 -19.07
N THR A 53 -50.74 20.59 -18.69
CA THR A 53 -49.88 20.71 -17.51
C THR A 53 -50.61 21.25 -16.27
N GLY A 54 -51.77 21.89 -16.46
CA GLY A 54 -52.48 22.62 -15.41
C GLY A 54 -51.84 23.97 -15.05
N THR A 55 -50.72 24.34 -15.70
CA THR A 55 -50.00 25.59 -15.44
C THR A 55 -50.84 26.79 -15.83
N ILE A 56 -50.82 27.84 -15.00
CA ILE A 56 -51.52 29.09 -15.24
C ILE A 56 -50.51 30.15 -15.67
N TYR A 57 -50.86 30.88 -16.72
CA TYR A 57 -50.11 32.01 -17.24
C TYR A 57 -50.99 33.26 -17.18
N PHE A 58 -50.37 34.43 -17.14
CA PHE A 58 -51.04 35.71 -17.32
C PHE A 58 -50.43 36.48 -18.48
N TRP A 59 -51.23 37.30 -19.17
CA TRP A 59 -50.73 38.17 -20.23
C TRP A 59 -50.20 39.48 -19.63
N ASP A 60 -48.93 39.79 -19.84
CA ASP A 60 -48.29 41.01 -19.29
C ASP A 60 -48.39 42.24 -20.22
N GLY A 61 -49.10 42.10 -21.34
CA GLY A 61 -49.21 43.10 -22.40
C GLY A 61 -48.35 42.80 -23.63
N ASN A 62 -47.40 41.86 -23.52
CA ASN A 62 -46.47 41.48 -24.57
C ASN A 62 -46.31 39.96 -24.73
N SER A 63 -46.35 39.20 -23.64
CA SER A 63 -46.26 37.75 -23.63
C SER A 63 -47.05 37.11 -22.48
N TRP A 64 -47.31 35.80 -22.62
CA TRP A 64 -47.81 34.94 -21.58
C TRP A 64 -46.69 34.60 -20.61
N GLU A 65 -46.82 35.02 -19.35
CA GLU A 65 -45.86 34.80 -18.29
C GLU A 65 -46.42 33.88 -17.21
N LEU A 66 -45.55 33.14 -16.53
CA LEU A 66 -45.97 32.28 -15.42
C LEU A 66 -46.56 33.09 -14.27
N THR A 67 -47.66 32.61 -13.69
CA THR A 67 -48.20 33.22 -12.45
C THR A 67 -47.34 32.95 -11.22
N ALA A 68 -46.43 31.97 -11.30
CA ALA A 68 -45.44 31.67 -10.27
C ALA A 68 -44.20 31.03 -10.91
N SER A 69 -43.01 31.41 -10.44
CA SER A 69 -41.76 30.71 -10.68
C SER A 69 -41.35 29.96 -9.41
N ASP A 70 -40.74 28.79 -9.57
CA ASP A 70 -40.12 28.04 -8.47
C ASP A 70 -38.58 28.16 -8.59
N ASP A 71 -37.92 28.57 -7.49
CA ASP A 71 -36.48 28.70 -7.36
C ASP A 71 -35.89 27.58 -6.49
N GLN A 72 -36.25 26.34 -6.81
CA GLN A 72 -36.00 25.18 -5.97
C GLN A 72 -34.70 25.22 -5.14
N GLN A 73 -34.85 25.32 -3.83
CA GLN A 73 -33.77 25.32 -2.86
C GLN A 73 -33.60 23.95 -2.19
N LEU A 74 -32.35 23.61 -1.87
CA LEU A 74 -32.03 22.47 -1.02
C LEU A 74 -32.20 22.88 0.45
N THR A 75 -33.08 22.22 1.18
CA THR A 75 -33.30 22.46 2.62
C THR A 75 -32.46 21.56 3.51
N GLY A 76 -31.92 20.47 2.97
CA GLY A 76 -31.03 19.58 3.70
C GLY A 76 -30.46 18.46 2.86
N PHE A 77 -29.50 17.75 3.44
CA PHE A 77 -28.94 16.53 2.88
C PHE A 77 -28.69 15.51 3.99
N THR A 78 -28.81 14.23 3.67
CA THR A 78 -28.48 13.11 4.56
C THR A 78 -27.78 12.03 3.74
N PHE A 79 -26.81 11.36 4.35
CA PHE A 79 -26.17 10.19 3.76
C PHE A 79 -26.46 8.97 4.63
N ASN A 80 -26.94 7.91 4.00
CA ASN A 80 -27.11 6.60 4.63
C ASN A 80 -25.92 5.72 4.21
N ASP A 81 -25.04 5.44 5.15
CA ASP A 81 -23.82 4.63 4.96
C ASP A 81 -24.11 3.14 4.73
N VAL A 82 -25.24 2.64 5.24
CA VAL A 82 -25.68 1.25 5.00
C VAL A 82 -26.16 1.07 3.56
N THR A 83 -26.90 2.04 3.02
CA THR A 83 -27.46 1.94 1.66
C THR A 83 -26.64 2.68 0.60
N ASN A 84 -25.60 3.43 0.97
CA ASN A 84 -24.84 4.33 0.10
C ASN A 84 -25.71 5.35 -0.67
N ILE A 85 -26.82 5.81 -0.07
CA ILE A 85 -27.72 6.78 -0.70
C ILE A 85 -27.50 8.16 -0.07
N LEU A 86 -27.22 9.15 -0.92
CA LEU A 86 -27.32 10.56 -0.59
C LEU A 86 -28.74 11.05 -0.91
N SER A 87 -29.48 11.48 0.11
CA SER A 87 -30.82 12.05 -0.03
C SER A 87 -30.77 13.56 0.18
N LEU A 88 -31.24 14.31 -0.81
CA LEU A 88 -31.40 15.77 -0.79
C LEU A 88 -32.86 16.09 -0.51
N SER A 89 -33.13 17.02 0.41
CA SER A 89 -34.49 17.51 0.70
C SER A 89 -34.70 18.85 0.01
N LEU A 90 -35.88 19.01 -0.61
CA LEU A 90 -36.31 20.20 -1.34
C LEU A 90 -37.26 21.03 -0.47
N GLU A 91 -37.41 22.33 -0.75
CA GLU A 91 -38.22 23.23 0.10
C GLU A 91 -39.71 22.93 0.09
N ASP A 92 -40.20 22.32 -1.00
CA ASP A 92 -41.59 21.88 -1.14
C ASP A 92 -41.85 20.45 -0.63
N GLY A 93 -40.93 19.91 0.18
CA GLY A 93 -41.07 18.60 0.82
C GLY A 93 -40.77 17.40 -0.09
N GLY A 94 -40.27 17.65 -1.30
CA GLY A 94 -39.74 16.61 -2.19
C GLY A 94 -38.34 16.12 -1.78
N ASN A 95 -37.95 14.95 -2.31
CA ASN A 95 -36.60 14.41 -2.12
C ASN A 95 -35.99 13.92 -3.43
N VAL A 96 -34.67 14.06 -3.55
CA VAL A 96 -33.87 13.47 -4.62
C VAL A 96 -32.86 12.52 -4.00
N ASN A 97 -32.85 11.27 -4.47
CA ASN A 97 -31.93 10.25 -4.00
C ASN A 97 -30.88 9.95 -5.06
N VAL A 98 -29.61 9.95 -4.65
CA VAL A 98 -28.46 9.59 -5.48
C VAL A 98 -27.82 8.35 -4.88
N ASP A 99 -27.79 7.27 -5.65
CA ASP A 99 -27.09 6.05 -5.28
C ASP A 99 -25.59 6.20 -5.59
N LEU A 100 -24.76 6.11 -4.55
CA LEU A 100 -23.30 6.22 -4.64
C LEU A 100 -22.61 4.86 -4.58
N SER A 101 -23.36 3.74 -4.66
CA SER A 101 -22.80 2.39 -4.57
C SER A 101 -21.74 2.12 -5.64
N SER A 102 -21.86 2.74 -6.82
CA SER A 102 -20.85 2.62 -7.88
C SER A 102 -19.54 3.36 -7.58
N LEU A 103 -19.54 4.27 -6.61
CA LEU A 103 -18.35 4.99 -6.14
C LEU A 103 -17.73 4.33 -4.90
N SER A 104 -18.42 3.38 -4.28
CA SER A 104 -17.83 2.56 -3.21
C SER A 104 -16.70 1.76 -3.83
N ASP A 105 -15.47 2.04 -3.39
CA ASP A 105 -14.32 1.26 -3.81
C ASP A 105 -14.46 -0.16 -3.25
N VAL A 106 -14.55 -1.14 -4.14
CA VAL A 106 -14.64 -2.57 -3.82
C VAL A 106 -13.23 -3.16 -3.64
N LEU A 107 -12.18 -2.40 -3.95
CA LEU A 107 -10.81 -2.84 -3.74
C LEU A 107 -10.50 -2.81 -2.24
N ALA A 108 -10.37 -3.99 -1.66
CA ALA A 108 -9.71 -4.13 -0.37
C ALA A 108 -8.30 -3.52 -0.51
N ASP A 109 -7.94 -2.59 0.36
CA ASP A 109 -6.56 -2.10 0.46
C ASP A 109 -5.66 -3.30 0.72
N SER A 110 -4.84 -3.67 -0.26
CA SER A 110 -3.98 -4.85 -0.20
C SER A 110 -2.65 -4.57 0.49
N ASN A 111 -2.45 -3.37 1.04
CA ASN A 111 -1.23 -3.08 1.78
C ASN A 111 -1.25 -3.82 3.12
N THR A 112 -0.30 -4.73 3.27
CA THR A 112 -0.06 -5.43 4.55
C THR A 112 1.26 -4.98 5.16
N THR A 113 1.38 -5.10 6.47
CA THR A 113 2.63 -4.83 7.21
C THR A 113 3.16 -6.12 7.83
N VAL A 114 4.48 -6.26 7.95
CA VAL A 114 5.05 -7.43 8.64
C VAL A 114 4.74 -7.33 10.14
N THR A 115 4.07 -8.34 10.68
CA THR A 115 3.72 -8.43 12.11
C THR A 115 4.64 -9.36 12.88
N SER A 116 5.25 -10.35 12.22
CA SER A 116 6.17 -11.30 12.83
C SER A 116 7.27 -11.71 11.84
N PHE A 117 8.47 -11.88 12.39
CA PHE A 117 9.66 -12.37 11.70
C PHE A 117 10.38 -13.31 12.64
N ASP A 118 10.07 -14.60 12.55
CA ASP A 118 10.43 -15.59 13.55
C ASP A 118 10.91 -16.90 12.91
N ILE A 119 11.62 -17.69 13.71
CA ILE A 119 12.04 -19.03 13.30
C ILE A 119 10.97 -20.03 13.72
N ASP A 120 10.40 -20.72 12.74
CA ASP A 120 9.63 -21.93 12.99
C ASP A 120 10.61 -23.10 13.18
N GLY A 121 10.97 -23.35 14.43
CA GLY A 121 11.87 -24.46 14.78
C GLY A 121 11.28 -25.85 14.50
N THR A 122 9.97 -25.97 14.30
CA THR A 122 9.31 -27.26 14.01
C THR A 122 9.49 -27.62 12.53
N ASN A 123 9.24 -26.65 11.65
CA ASN A 123 9.38 -26.84 10.20
C ASN A 123 10.75 -26.39 9.66
N THR A 124 11.65 -25.93 10.54
CA THR A 124 13.01 -25.46 10.21
C THR A 124 13.04 -24.34 9.17
N ASN A 125 12.11 -23.40 9.29
CA ASN A 125 11.95 -22.28 8.36
C ASN A 125 12.15 -20.95 9.08
N LEU A 126 12.62 -19.96 8.33
CA LEU A 126 12.38 -18.55 8.66
C LEU A 126 11.01 -18.17 8.11
N VAL A 127 10.13 -17.66 8.97
CA VAL A 127 8.75 -17.31 8.62
C VAL A 127 8.52 -15.83 8.82
N ILE A 128 7.90 -15.21 7.82
CA ILE A 128 7.43 -13.82 7.85
C ILE A 128 5.91 -13.86 7.77
N THR A 129 5.24 -13.24 8.75
CA THR A 129 3.78 -13.14 8.77
C THR A 129 3.36 -11.69 8.63
N ASP A 130 2.37 -11.42 7.80
CA ASP A 130 1.84 -10.07 7.58
C ASP A 130 0.62 -9.75 8.48
N SER A 131 0.07 -8.54 8.34
CA SER A 131 -1.07 -8.06 9.11
C SER A 131 -2.41 -8.72 8.75
N ASP A 132 -2.45 -9.43 7.63
CA ASP A 132 -3.58 -10.22 7.16
C ASP A 132 -3.44 -11.70 7.53
N ALA A 133 -2.42 -12.04 8.33
CA ALA A 133 -2.05 -13.39 8.74
C ALA A 133 -1.63 -14.32 7.59
N ASN A 134 -1.20 -13.76 6.44
CA ASN A 134 -0.50 -14.54 5.42
C ASN A 134 0.93 -14.80 5.88
N SER A 135 1.43 -16.02 5.65
CA SER A 135 2.81 -16.39 6.00
C SER A 135 3.61 -16.75 4.75
N TYR A 136 4.82 -16.21 4.69
CA TYR A 136 5.85 -16.58 3.72
C TYR A 136 6.99 -17.26 4.46
N ALA A 137 7.44 -18.41 3.96
CA ALA A 137 8.47 -19.19 4.60
C ALA A 137 9.63 -19.47 3.63
N VAL A 138 10.85 -19.40 4.16
CA VAL A 138 12.07 -19.84 3.48
C VAL A 138 12.74 -20.90 4.34
N ALA A 139 13.13 -22.01 3.73
CA ALA A 139 13.81 -23.08 4.45
C ALA A 139 15.18 -22.62 4.96
N LEU A 140 15.48 -22.89 6.23
CA LEU A 140 16.78 -22.52 6.80
C LEU A 140 17.94 -23.26 6.14
N ALA A 141 17.70 -24.47 5.62
CA ALA A 141 18.70 -25.23 4.87
C ALA A 141 19.13 -24.52 3.57
N ASP A 142 18.19 -23.88 2.87
CA ASP A 142 18.50 -23.15 1.63
C ASP A 142 19.35 -21.91 1.92
N LEU A 143 19.02 -21.20 3.01
CA LEU A 143 19.84 -20.07 3.48
C LEU A 143 21.23 -20.55 3.90
N ALA A 144 21.31 -21.64 4.67
CA ALA A 144 22.57 -22.22 5.14
C ALA A 144 23.47 -22.66 3.97
N ALA A 145 22.90 -23.26 2.91
CA ALA A 145 23.65 -23.64 1.72
C ALA A 145 24.29 -22.45 1.00
N LEU A 146 23.69 -21.25 1.10
CA LEU A 146 24.19 -20.03 0.47
C LEU A 146 25.22 -19.27 1.34
N ILE A 147 25.08 -19.34 2.67
CA ILE A 147 25.90 -18.52 3.59
C ILE A 147 26.97 -19.30 4.37
N ASN A 148 26.88 -20.64 4.44
CA ASN A 148 27.82 -21.47 5.18
C ASN A 148 28.61 -22.39 4.23
N THR A 149 29.45 -21.79 3.39
CA THR A 149 30.27 -22.51 2.41
C THR A 149 31.53 -23.15 2.99
N ASP A 150 31.93 -22.77 4.21
CA ASP A 150 33.07 -23.36 4.92
C ASP A 150 32.65 -24.55 5.79
N ASN A 151 32.05 -25.55 5.14
CA ASN A 151 31.72 -26.84 5.74
C ASN A 151 32.62 -27.94 5.16
N GLN A 152 33.91 -27.65 5.00
CA GLN A 152 34.86 -28.62 4.48
C GLN A 152 35.24 -29.62 5.57
N THR A 153 35.10 -30.90 5.27
CA THR A 153 35.67 -32.00 6.04
C THR A 153 37.18 -32.05 5.82
N LEU A 154 37.93 -32.63 6.77
CA LEU A 154 39.37 -32.84 6.61
C LEU A 154 39.69 -33.65 5.34
N ASN A 155 38.84 -34.62 4.96
CA ASN A 155 39.01 -35.37 3.72
C ASN A 155 38.90 -34.48 2.48
N GLU A 156 37.93 -33.56 2.43
CA GLU A 156 37.80 -32.60 1.32
C GLU A 156 38.98 -31.62 1.23
N VAL A 157 39.52 -31.22 2.39
CA VAL A 157 40.75 -30.41 2.44
C VAL A 157 41.95 -31.21 1.90
N LEU A 158 42.13 -32.46 2.35
CA LEU A 158 43.26 -33.31 1.95
C LEU A 158 43.20 -33.73 0.46
N VAL A 159 42.02 -33.78 -0.16
CA VAL A 159 41.87 -34.01 -1.61
C VAL A 159 42.33 -32.80 -2.42
N GLN A 160 42.13 -31.58 -1.91
CA GLN A 160 42.59 -30.35 -2.59
C GLN A 160 44.10 -30.15 -2.47
N GLY A 161 44.68 -30.55 -1.34
CA GLY A 161 46.12 -30.52 -1.10
C GLY A 161 46.43 -30.82 0.36
N ASN A 162 47.39 -31.71 0.61
CA ASN A 162 47.80 -32.11 1.96
C ASN A 162 49.04 -31.33 2.46
N ASP A 163 49.52 -30.35 1.69
CA ASP A 163 50.73 -29.59 1.97
C ASP A 163 50.47 -28.20 2.59
N ALA A 164 49.20 -27.87 2.86
CA ALA A 164 48.76 -26.55 3.33
C ALA A 164 49.29 -25.39 2.45
N GLY A 165 49.49 -25.64 1.15
CA GLY A 165 50.07 -24.66 0.22
C GLY A 165 51.50 -24.26 0.57
N GLY A 166 52.26 -25.14 1.23
CA GLY A 166 53.63 -24.88 1.70
C GLY A 166 53.74 -23.96 2.92
N SER A 167 52.61 -23.61 3.55
CA SER A 167 52.60 -22.79 4.77
C SER A 167 53.10 -23.59 5.97
N ALA A 168 53.83 -22.92 6.87
CA ALA A 168 54.25 -23.55 8.12
C ALA A 168 53.04 -23.80 9.04
N ILE A 169 52.85 -25.06 9.45
CA ILE A 169 51.86 -25.43 10.47
C ILE A 169 52.52 -25.26 11.84
N THR A 170 52.09 -24.24 12.58
CA THR A 170 52.64 -23.92 13.92
C THR A 170 51.65 -24.32 15.02
N ASN A 171 52.10 -24.35 16.28
CA ASN A 171 51.30 -24.75 17.46
C ASN A 171 50.80 -26.20 17.46
N LEU A 172 51.44 -27.09 16.70
CA LEU A 172 51.23 -28.52 16.85
C LEU A 172 51.84 -28.98 18.19
N ALA A 173 51.05 -29.67 19.01
CA ALA A 173 51.53 -30.23 20.27
C ALA A 173 52.56 -31.35 20.03
N ASN A 174 53.36 -31.67 21.04
CA ASN A 174 54.19 -32.87 20.99
C ASN A 174 53.28 -34.11 20.91
N PRO A 175 53.61 -35.09 20.05
CA PRO A 175 52.82 -36.31 19.92
C PRO A 175 52.86 -37.11 21.24
N THR A 176 51.71 -37.68 21.60
CA THR A 176 51.53 -38.51 22.80
C THR A 176 51.26 -39.97 22.45
N VAL A 177 50.75 -40.24 21.25
CA VAL A 177 50.59 -41.57 20.68
C VAL A 177 51.25 -41.66 19.31
N ALA A 178 51.51 -42.88 18.83
CA ALA A 178 52.26 -43.12 17.60
C ALA A 178 51.55 -42.67 16.30
N GLN A 179 50.28 -42.29 16.36
CA GLN A 179 49.50 -41.80 15.20
C GLN A 179 49.44 -40.27 15.14
N ASP A 180 49.91 -39.58 16.18
CA ASP A 180 49.90 -38.14 16.22
C ASP A 180 50.89 -37.58 15.18
N ALA A 181 50.54 -36.45 14.58
CA ALA A 181 51.52 -35.69 13.82
C ALA A 181 52.62 -35.19 14.77
N ALA A 182 53.88 -35.33 14.37
CA ALA A 182 55.03 -34.91 15.15
C ALA A 182 55.61 -33.59 14.65
N THR A 183 56.04 -32.72 15.57
CA THR A 183 56.85 -31.55 15.21
C THR A 183 58.27 -31.99 14.85
N LYS A 184 58.97 -31.22 14.00
CA LYS A 184 60.38 -31.47 13.71
C LYS A 184 61.23 -31.53 14.99
N ALA A 185 61.01 -30.58 15.90
CA ALA A 185 61.75 -30.51 17.16
C ALA A 185 61.54 -31.77 18.03
N TYR A 186 60.32 -32.32 18.06
CA TYR A 186 60.06 -33.58 18.76
C TYR A 186 60.81 -34.74 18.09
N VAL A 187 60.71 -34.88 16.77
CA VAL A 187 61.39 -35.97 16.04
C VAL A 187 62.91 -35.88 16.21
N ASP A 188 63.50 -34.69 16.04
CA ASP A 188 64.93 -34.46 16.24
C ASP A 188 65.39 -34.81 17.67
N SER A 189 64.51 -34.71 18.68
CA SER A 189 64.86 -35.02 20.07
C SER A 189 64.71 -36.50 20.45
N VAL A 190 63.91 -37.26 19.71
CA VAL A 190 63.60 -38.68 19.98
C VAL A 190 64.38 -39.61 19.07
N SER A 191 64.79 -39.14 17.88
CA SER A 191 65.69 -39.86 16.98
C SER A 191 67.11 -39.86 17.55
N ASP A 192 67.41 -40.79 18.47
CA ASP A 192 68.71 -40.99 19.12
C ASP A 192 69.74 -41.74 18.23
N ASP A 193 69.46 -41.88 16.94
CA ASP A 193 70.28 -42.64 15.97
C ASP A 193 71.66 -41.96 15.65
N ASP A 194 72.00 -40.87 16.34
CA ASP A 194 73.25 -40.14 16.14
C ASP A 194 74.36 -40.68 17.07
N ILE A 195 75.56 -40.92 16.51
CA ILE A 195 76.75 -41.24 17.30
C ILE A 195 77.07 -40.05 18.22
N THR A 196 76.91 -40.25 19.52
CA THR A 196 77.20 -39.25 20.55
C THR A 196 78.68 -39.17 20.90
N GLY A 197 79.45 -40.23 20.59
CA GLY A 197 80.89 -40.25 20.85
C GLY A 197 81.64 -41.35 20.10
N ALA A 198 82.91 -41.09 19.81
CA ALA A 198 83.85 -42.10 19.32
C ALA A 198 85.19 -41.91 20.03
N SER A 199 85.73 -42.99 20.62
CA SER A 199 87.01 -42.94 21.32
C SER A 199 87.84 -44.19 21.06
N LEU A 200 89.15 -44.01 20.97
CA LEU A 200 90.11 -45.10 20.82
C LEU A 200 90.93 -45.23 22.11
N HIS A 201 90.88 -46.39 22.75
CA HIS A 201 91.77 -46.69 23.88
C HIS A 201 93.11 -47.22 23.37
N GLY A 202 94.08 -46.31 23.20
CA GLY A 202 95.40 -46.61 22.65
C GLY A 202 96.10 -47.85 23.25
N PRO A 203 96.14 -48.03 24.59
CA PRO A 203 96.78 -49.19 25.20
C PRO A 203 96.14 -50.55 24.89
N SER A 204 94.82 -50.61 24.65
CA SER A 204 94.12 -51.87 24.32
C SER A 204 93.72 -51.99 22.86
N ASN A 205 93.99 -50.98 22.03
CA ASN A 205 93.56 -50.91 20.62
C ASN A 205 92.04 -51.13 20.41
N VAL A 206 91.22 -50.70 21.37
CA VAL A 206 89.75 -50.83 21.29
C VAL A 206 89.13 -49.52 20.85
N LEU A 207 88.33 -49.55 19.78
CA LEU A 207 87.45 -48.46 19.38
C LEU A 207 86.10 -48.62 20.07
N THR A 208 85.69 -47.61 20.82
CA THR A 208 84.34 -47.50 21.39
C THR A 208 83.56 -46.45 20.60
N ILE A 209 82.41 -46.84 20.06
CA ILE A 209 81.42 -45.95 19.48
C ILE A 209 80.22 -45.90 20.43
N SER A 210 79.80 -44.69 20.78
CA SER A 210 78.69 -44.43 21.70
C SER A 210 77.50 -43.85 20.94
N GLU A 211 76.30 -44.38 21.19
CA GLU A 211 75.00 -43.88 20.74
C GLU A 211 74.13 -43.71 22.00
N GLY A 212 73.86 -42.45 22.36
CA GLY A 212 73.22 -42.12 23.63
C GLY A 212 73.94 -42.71 24.85
N THR A 213 73.32 -43.72 25.46
CA THR A 213 73.84 -44.46 26.64
C THR A 213 74.37 -45.86 26.30
N THR A 214 74.37 -46.23 25.02
CA THR A 214 74.82 -47.53 24.53
C THR A 214 76.20 -47.40 23.88
N ASP A 215 77.06 -48.40 24.12
CA ASP A 215 78.41 -48.46 23.57
C ASP A 215 78.57 -49.74 22.75
N VAL A 216 79.21 -49.62 21.58
CA VAL A 216 79.75 -50.72 20.80
C VAL A 216 81.27 -50.63 20.82
N THR A 217 81.91 -51.70 21.28
CA THR A 217 83.38 -51.79 21.32
C THR A 217 83.89 -52.79 20.29
N VAL A 218 84.93 -52.41 19.56
CA VAL A 218 85.64 -53.28 18.61
C VAL A 218 87.10 -53.30 18.98
N ASP A 219 87.64 -54.50 19.24
CA ASP A 219 89.08 -54.71 19.32
C ASP A 219 89.67 -54.71 17.91
N LEU A 220 90.64 -53.81 17.67
CA LEU A 220 91.27 -53.59 16.37
C LEU A 220 92.60 -54.34 16.22
N SER A 221 92.98 -55.19 17.17
CA SER A 221 94.25 -55.96 17.17
C SER A 221 94.24 -57.22 16.30
#